data_AF-A0A2G2G9B5-F1
#
_entry.id   AF-A0A2G2G9B5-F1
#
_cell.length_a   1.000
_cell.length_b   1.000
_cell.length_c   1.000
_cell.angle_alpha   90.00
_cell.angle_beta   90.00
_cell.angle_gamma   90.00
#
_symmetry.space_group_name_H-M   'P 1'
#
loop_
_entity.id
_entity.type
_entity.pdbx_description
1 polymer ?
#
loop_
_entity_poly.entity_id
_entity_poly.type
_entity_poly.pdbx_seq_one_letter_code
_entity_poly.pdbx_strand_id
1 'polypeptide(L)' 'MTEIAIMGEDVIKEIIKTQKQILSAMEQLIPNKQQWVTIKEAAQIANLSEQTIRKLFETNSIVGKRIGKKSIRIDRTSL' A
#
# COMPACT_ATOMS: atom_id res chain seq x y z
N MET A 1 49.86 3.31 -3.57
CA MET A 1 48.70 3.71 -2.73
C MET A 1 47.38 3.73 -3.49
N THR A 2 47.27 3.05 -4.64
CA THR A 2 46.16 3.23 -5.60
C THR A 2 45.17 2.06 -5.63
N GLU A 3 45.56 0.87 -5.16
CA GLU A 3 44.71 -0.34 -5.18
C GLU A 3 43.68 -0.38 -4.04
N ILE A 4 44.02 0.17 -2.86
CA ILE A 4 43.13 0.17 -1.69
C ILE A 4 41.88 1.04 -1.93
N ALA A 5 42.02 2.13 -2.69
CA ALA A 5 40.92 3.03 -3.01
C ALA A 5 39.90 2.40 -3.98
N ILE A 6 40.38 1.61 -4.94
CA ILE A 6 39.53 0.94 -5.95
C ILE A 6 38.74 -0.20 -5.30
N MET A 7 39.37 -0.98 -4.40
CA MET A 7 38.68 -2.02 -3.65
C MET A 7 37.54 -1.48 -2.77
N GLY A 8 37.70 -0.29 -2.18
CA GLY A 8 36.66 0.33 -1.37
C GLY A 8 35.43 0.74 -2.19
N GLU A 9 35.64 1.24 -3.41
CA GLU A 9 34.54 1.72 -4.26
C GLU A 9 33.66 0.56 -4.77
N ASP A 10 34.28 -0.58 -5.10
CA ASP A 10 33.56 -1.77 -5.56
C ASP A 10 32.73 -2.41 -4.44
N VAL A 11 33.28 -2.46 -3.22
CA VAL A 11 32.54 -2.92 -2.03
C VAL A 11 31.33 -2.02 -1.74
N ILE A 12 31.48 -0.70 -1.85
CA ILE A 12 30.37 0.25 -1.66
C ILE A 12 29.29 0.05 -2.73
N LYS A 13 29.67 -0.17 -4.00
CA LYS A 13 28.72 -0.45 -5.08
C LYS A 13 27.94 -1.74 -4.84
N GLU A 14 28.61 -2.77 -4.34
CA GLU A 14 27.97 -4.06 -4.00
C GLU A 14 27.01 -3.96 -2.81
N ILE A 15 27.37 -3.20 -1.78
CA ILE A 15 26.49 -2.91 -0.63
C ILE A 15 25.24 -2.17 -1.09
N ILE A 16 25.38 -1.13 -1.92
CA ILE A 16 24.23 -0.36 -2.44
C ILE A 16 23.32 -1.26 -3.30
N LYS A 17 23.90 -2.12 -4.13
CA LYS A 17 23.13 -3.08 -4.95
C LYS A 17 22.33 -4.03 -4.07
N THR A 18 22.95 -4.57 -3.03
CA THR A 18 22.32 -5.48 -2.07
C THR A 18 21.19 -4.78 -1.29
N GLN A 19 21.42 -3.55 -0.82
CA GLN A 19 20.40 -2.75 -0.15
C GLN A 19 19.19 -2.47 -1.06
N LYS A 20 19.40 -2.17 -2.34
CA LYS A 20 18.31 -1.99 -3.32
C LYS A 20 17.50 -3.27 -3.52
N GLN A 21 18.15 -4.43 -3.56
CA GLN A 21 17.48 -5.72 -3.69
C GLN A 21 16.63 -6.04 -2.45
N ILE A 22 17.17 -5.77 -1.25
CA ILE A 22 16.43 -5.95 0.02
C ILE A 22 15.19 -5.05 0.05
N LEU A 23 15.33 -3.77 -0.30
CA LEU A 23 14.21 -2.83 -0.36
C LEU A 23 13.12 -3.30 -1.34
N SER A 24 13.51 -3.75 -2.53
CA SER A 24 12.55 -4.25 -3.53
C SER A 24 11.86 -5.54 -3.07
N ALA A 25 12.58 -6.45 -2.40
CA ALA A 25 11.99 -7.65 -1.82
C ALA A 25 11.02 -7.31 -0.67
N MET A 26 11.36 -6.32 0.18
CA MET A 26 10.47 -5.84 1.24
C MET A 26 9.19 -5.22 0.67
N GLU A 27 9.27 -4.43 -0.42
CA GLU A 27 8.09 -3.88 -1.10
C GLU A 27 7.16 -4.96 -1.65
N GLN A 28 7.70 -6.10 -2.09
CA GLN A 28 6.89 -7.25 -2.54
C GLN A 28 6.30 -8.06 -1.40
N LEU A 29 6.93 -8.04 -0.22
CA LEU A 29 6.50 -8.76 0.98
C LEU A 29 5.50 -7.98 1.83
N ILE A 30 5.30 -6.67 1.60
CA ILE A 30 4.23 -5.90 2.23
C ILE A 30 2.95 -6.14 1.41
N PRO A 31 2.00 -6.99 1.86
CA PRO A 31 0.76 -7.18 1.15
C PRO A 31 -0.19 -6.08 1.60
N ASN A 32 0.11 -4.82 1.26
CA ASN A 32 -0.77 -3.71 1.65
C ASN A 32 -0.60 -2.47 0.78
N LYS A 33 -0.70 -2.65 -0.55
CA LYS A 33 -1.36 -1.59 -1.32
C LYS A 33 -2.80 -1.56 -0.83
N GLN A 34 -3.17 -0.58 -0.01
CA GLN A 34 -4.57 -0.31 0.36
C GLN A 34 -5.42 -0.49 -0.89
N GLN A 35 -6.23 -1.55 -0.89
CA GLN A 35 -7.05 -1.88 -2.04
C GLN A 35 -8.30 -1.03 -1.94
N TRP A 36 -8.29 0.08 -2.68
CA TRP A 36 -9.40 1.02 -2.75
C TRP A 36 -10.54 0.44 -3.60
N VAL A 37 -11.59 -0.04 -2.94
CA VAL A 37 -12.77 -0.66 -3.58
C VAL A 37 -13.94 0.32 -3.62
N THR A 38 -14.89 0.11 -4.54
CA THR A 38 -16.18 0.82 -4.51
C THR A 38 -17.01 0.43 -3.30
N ILE A 39 -18.05 1.23 -2.99
CA ILE A 39 -19.08 0.85 -2.01
C ILE A 39 -19.75 -0.49 -2.37
N LYS A 40 -19.99 -0.75 -3.67
CA LYS A 40 -20.62 -1.98 -4.13
C LYS A 40 -19.75 -3.21 -3.85
N GLU A 41 -18.46 -3.12 -4.18
CA GLU A 41 -17.49 -4.19 -3.88
C GLU A 41 -17.30 -4.36 -2.37
N ALA A 42 -17.23 -3.26 -1.61
CA ALA A 42 -17.16 -3.31 -0.16
C ALA A 42 -18.36 -4.02 0.48
N ALA A 43 -19.57 -3.72 -0.01
CA ALA A 43 -20.80 -4.38 0.42
C ALA A 43 -20.77 -5.89 0.15
N GLN A 44 -20.25 -6.31 -1.01
CA GLN A 44 -20.08 -7.72 -1.35
C GLN A 44 -19.06 -8.43 -0.46
N ILE A 45 -17.93 -7.78 -0.17
CA ILE A 45 -16.86 -8.33 0.68
C ILE A 45 -17.35 -8.51 2.12
N ALA A 46 -18.01 -7.51 2.68
CA ALA A 46 -18.50 -7.53 4.06
C ALA A 46 -19.83 -8.28 4.23
N ASN A 47 -20.47 -8.71 3.13
CA ASN A 47 -21.84 -9.24 3.10
C ASN A 47 -22.85 -8.29 3.78
N LEU A 48 -22.70 -6.98 3.51
CA LEU A 48 -23.54 -5.91 4.05
C LEU A 48 -24.26 -5.16 2.92
N SER A 49 -25.26 -4.36 3.26
CA SER A 49 -25.90 -3.48 2.26
C SER A 49 -25.00 -2.28 1.91
N GLU A 50 -25.10 -1.76 0.67
CA GLU A 50 -24.40 -0.53 0.27
C GLU A 50 -24.75 0.67 1.18
N GLN A 51 -25.98 0.72 1.70
CA GLN A 51 -26.42 1.76 2.63
C GLN A 51 -25.70 1.64 3.98
N THR A 52 -25.47 0.43 4.46
CA THR A 52 -24.70 0.17 5.69
C THR A 52 -23.26 0.64 5.51
N ILE A 53 -22.61 0.29 4.39
CA ILE A 53 -21.25 0.75 4.08
C ILE A 53 -21.16 2.28 4.01
N ARG A 54 -22.15 2.95 3.40
CA ARG A 54 -22.22 4.43 3.38
C ARG A 54 -22.31 5.01 4.78
N LYS A 55 -23.18 4.46 5.63
CA LYS A 55 -23.31 4.90 7.03
C LYS A 55 -21.99 4.72 7.79
N LEU A 56 -21.36 3.55 7.67
CA LEU A 56 -20.07 3.27 8.31
C LEU A 56 -18.97 4.24 7.87
N PHE A 57 -18.96 4.63 6.59
CA PHE A 57 -18.06 5.67 6.09
C PHE A 57 -18.40 7.05 6.67
N GLU A 58 -19.68 7.43 6.71
CA GLU A 58 -20.14 8.71 7.27
C GLU A 58 -19.88 8.83 8.78
N THR A 59 -19.91 7.71 9.52
CA THR A 59 -19.59 7.64 10.95
C THR A 59 -18.09 7.45 11.22
N ASN A 60 -17.23 7.49 10.20
CA ASN A 60 -15.78 7.24 10.28
C ASN A 60 -15.41 5.89 10.91
N SER A 61 -16.28 4.89 10.81
CA SER A 61 -16.05 3.52 11.33
C SER A 61 -15.17 2.67 10.41
N ILE A 62 -15.08 3.05 9.13
CA ILE A 62 -14.23 2.41 8.11
C ILE A 62 -13.40 3.48 7.39
N VAL A 63 -12.23 3.11 6.89
CA VAL A 63 -11.33 4.02 6.17
C VAL A 63 -11.80 4.15 4.73
N GLY A 64 -12.01 5.38 4.28
CA GLY A 64 -12.43 5.67 2.92
C GLY A 64 -12.01 7.06 2.46
N LYS A 65 -12.05 7.29 1.15
CA LYS A 65 -11.82 8.61 0.54
C LYS A 65 -12.86 8.91 -0.52
N ARG A 66 -13.27 10.18 -0.60
CA ARG A 66 -14.09 10.66 -1.72
C ARG A 66 -13.20 10.86 -2.95
N ILE A 67 -13.64 10.32 -4.08
CA ILE A 67 -13.06 10.58 -5.40
C ILE A 67 -14.05 11.50 -6.14
N GLY A 68 -13.76 12.79 -6.13
CA GLY A 68 -14.65 13.81 -6.68
C GLY A 68 -15.94 14.01 -5.89
N LYS A 69 -16.95 14.62 -6.52
CA LYS A 69 -18.18 15.08 -5.83
C LYS A 69 -19.10 13.93 -5.37
N LYS A 70 -19.09 12.78 -6.04
CA LYS A 70 -20.11 11.72 -5.86
C LYS A 70 -19.57 10.31 -5.61
N SER A 71 -18.28 10.06 -5.81
CA SER A 71 -17.71 8.71 -5.67
C SER A 71 -16.98 8.57 -4.35
N ILE A 72 -17.08 7.39 -3.73
CA ILE A 72 -16.40 7.02 -2.49
C ILE A 72 -15.65 5.72 -2.77
N ARG A 73 -14.40 5.67 -2.32
CA ARG A 73 -13.57 4.46 -2.31
C ARG A 73 -13.32 4.07 -0.86
N ILE A 74 -13.51 2.80 -0.56
CA ILE A 74 -13.29 2.22 0.77
C ILE A 74 -11.98 1.44 0.75
N ASP A 75 -11.20 1.54 1.80
CA ASP A 75 -10.05 0.69 2.00
C ASP A 75 -10.52 -0.70 2.42
N ARG A 76 -10.24 -1.70 1.58
CA ARG A 76 -10.60 -3.09 1.84
C ARG A 76 -10.11 -3.61 3.19
N THR A 77 -8.98 -3.11 3.68
CA THR A 77 -8.41 -3.58 4.96
C THR A 77 -9.18 -3.07 6.19
N SER A 78 -10.03 -2.06 6.00
CA SER A 78 -10.84 -1.46 7.06
C SER A 78 -12.27 -1.99 7.14
N LEU A 79 -12.64 -2.92 6.24
CA LEU A 79 -13.97 -3.54 6.17
C LEU A 79 -14.12 -4.71 7.12
#